data_AF-A0A7V0RHY8-F1
#
_entry.id   AF-A0A7V0RHY8-F1
#
_cell.length_a   1.000
_cell.length_b   1.000
_cell.length_c   1.000
_cell.angle_alpha   90.00
_cell.angle_beta   90.00
_cell.angle_gamma   90.00
#
_symmetry.space_group_name_H-M   'P 1'
#
loop_
_entity.id
_entity.type
_entity.pdbx_description
1 polymer ?
#
loop_
_entity_poly.entity_id
_entity_poly.type
_entity_poly.pdbx_seq_one_letter_code
_entity_poly.pdbx_strand_id
1 'polypeptide(L)'
;DGTGTNVADLGFGAVGIGSDTTNRLVSKNTALDELVNDGRTLTVQRGSDTAVVLQFGTAAGNVQTKADLVTQINAISGVSGTETGTNQLTVAASSATDYDNNIALTGNDTSVLTALGFSVDAGQTLLSTIQPNNLLTQSGGLTAGQTLQIDFGSQQNTITFGTGTGQVQSLAELNSQLNAITGGAASVAVSGGSLGNISLTTANSTDTLTIGGTTSAVGEFGLTAGEYSNLVNGTSGPVQQGDTLSITVGSNSTLTVTFGTGTGQVNTLAELTSSLSALPGGTATVDSTTGAIDISSANGTDSIVIAEGNSREAAAFGLAAGTTTSTTVNSTERASLETQFNDIRTQIDQLARDASFNGNNLLQSDNLTVIFNEDATSSLTINGVDFDTGGLGINAVATNAFQTDTNINTSLDELSTALSSIRSQASTFGSQLSTVEIRQDFTKNLINVLETGAGNLTLADSNLEGANTLALQTRQQLSSVALSLASQADQQVLRLF
;
A
#
# COMPACT_ATOMS: atom_id res chain seq x y z
N ASP A 1 115.38 -10.59 40.56
CA ASP A 1 115.84 -10.13 39.23
C ASP A 1 115.28 -11.07 38.16
N GLY A 2 114.97 -10.58 36.97
CA GLY A 2 114.74 -11.45 35.80
C GLY A 2 113.31 -11.96 35.55
N THR A 3 112.48 -11.05 35.04
CA THR A 3 111.32 -11.21 34.12
C THR A 3 111.08 -12.53 33.37
N GLY A 4 109.80 -12.98 33.29
CA GLY A 4 109.32 -13.80 32.16
C GLY A 4 107.99 -14.54 32.31
N THR A 5 106.93 -13.98 31.71
CA THR A 5 105.74 -14.63 31.07
C THR A 5 104.66 -15.38 31.87
N ASN A 6 103.56 -14.63 32.03
CA ASN A 6 102.11 -14.91 32.07
C ASN A 6 101.53 -16.30 31.70
N VAL A 7 100.54 -16.68 32.52
CA VAL A 7 99.28 -17.46 32.30
C VAL A 7 99.37 -18.83 31.62
N ALA A 8 99.28 -19.90 32.42
CA ALA A 8 98.47 -21.10 32.15
C ALA A 8 98.51 -22.05 33.35
N ASP A 9 97.45 -22.85 33.46
CA ASP A 9 97.35 -24.11 34.20
C ASP A 9 96.65 -24.10 35.57
N LEU A 10 95.32 -23.93 35.52
CA LEU A 10 94.41 -24.52 36.50
C LEU A 10 94.15 -25.98 36.10
N GLY A 11 95.07 -26.86 36.48
CA GLY A 11 94.99 -28.30 36.30
C GLY A 11 94.54 -29.03 37.56
N PHE A 12 93.24 -29.33 37.61
CA PHE A 12 92.56 -30.46 38.27
C PHE A 12 93.09 -31.03 39.61
N GLY A 13 92.22 -30.94 40.62
CA GLY A 13 92.25 -31.82 41.78
C GLY A 13 90.87 -31.98 42.42
N ALA A 14 90.07 -32.93 41.92
CA ALA A 14 89.20 -33.82 42.70
C ALA A 14 88.18 -34.53 41.78
N VAL A 15 88.52 -35.74 41.35
CA VAL A 15 87.53 -36.76 41.03
C VAL A 15 87.04 -37.32 42.36
N GLY A 16 85.79 -37.03 42.71
CA GLY A 16 85.08 -37.60 43.84
C GLY A 16 83.69 -38.01 43.39
N ILE A 17 83.55 -39.30 43.04
CA ILE A 17 82.29 -39.95 42.71
C ILE A 17 81.59 -40.25 44.03
N GLY A 18 80.39 -39.70 44.24
CA GLY A 18 79.49 -40.02 45.34
C GLY A 18 78.09 -40.28 44.78
N SER A 19 77.59 -41.49 45.01
CA SER A 19 76.36 -42.06 44.47
C SER A 19 75.09 -41.45 45.09
N ASP A 20 74.20 -40.91 44.25
CA ASP A 20 72.76 -40.90 44.50
C ASP A 20 72.05 -41.62 43.34
N THR A 21 71.08 -42.43 43.70
CA THR A 21 70.50 -43.59 43.01
C THR A 21 69.52 -43.28 41.87
N THR A 22 69.65 -42.13 41.22
CA THR A 22 69.02 -41.87 39.92
C THR A 22 70.07 -41.45 38.90
N ASN A 23 70.46 -42.43 38.09
CA ASN A 23 71.27 -42.37 36.89
C ASN A 23 70.92 -41.17 35.99
N ARG A 24 71.56 -40.01 36.18
CA ARG A 24 71.56 -38.90 35.22
C ARG A 24 72.99 -38.57 34.82
N LEU A 25 73.41 -39.14 33.70
CA LEU A 25 74.50 -38.61 32.90
C LEU A 25 74.16 -37.15 32.57
N VAL A 26 75.06 -36.24 32.97
CA VAL A 26 75.17 -34.89 32.42
C VAL A 26 75.12 -34.99 30.89
N SER A 27 74.14 -34.34 30.27
CA SER A 27 74.05 -34.24 28.81
C SER A 27 74.04 -32.76 28.41
N LYS A 28 74.70 -32.46 27.29
CA LYS A 28 75.07 -31.12 26.79
C LYS A 28 73.88 -30.21 26.45
N ASN A 29 73.14 -29.72 27.44
CA ASN A 29 72.20 -28.62 27.22
C ASN A 29 71.96 -27.81 28.50
N THR A 30 72.76 -26.78 28.71
CA THR A 30 72.74 -25.93 29.92
C THR A 30 71.39 -25.28 30.21
N ALA A 31 70.53 -25.07 29.23
CA ALA A 31 69.32 -24.27 29.41
C ALA A 31 68.10 -25.02 29.99
N LEU A 32 67.96 -26.33 29.77
CA LEU A 32 66.80 -27.08 30.31
C LEU A 32 67.02 -27.48 31.77
N ASP A 33 68.26 -27.79 32.15
CA ASP A 33 68.63 -28.10 33.53
C ASP A 33 68.42 -26.89 34.46
N GLU A 34 68.52 -25.66 33.95
CA GLU A 34 68.15 -24.42 34.64
C GLU A 34 66.62 -24.34 34.89
N LEU A 35 65.80 -24.79 33.95
CA LEU A 35 64.34 -24.77 34.08
C LEU A 35 63.80 -25.81 35.07
N VAL A 36 64.47 -26.96 35.21
CA VAL A 36 64.06 -28.09 36.06
C VAL A 36 64.13 -27.76 37.56
N ASN A 37 64.94 -26.79 37.98
CA ASN A 37 65.12 -26.46 39.40
C ASN A 37 64.30 -25.24 39.88
N ASP A 38 63.62 -24.55 38.97
CA ASP A 38 63.03 -23.22 39.23
C ASP A 38 61.49 -23.19 39.26
N GLY A 39 60.81 -24.35 39.21
CA GLY A 39 59.33 -24.39 39.19
C GLY A 39 58.70 -23.75 37.96
N ARG A 40 59.46 -23.67 36.86
CA ARG A 40 59.04 -23.05 35.59
C ARG A 40 57.93 -23.84 34.92
N THR A 41 57.09 -23.17 34.15
CA THR A 41 56.07 -23.81 33.32
C THR A 41 56.11 -23.29 31.89
N LEU A 42 55.81 -24.19 30.95
CA LEU A 42 55.51 -23.86 29.56
C LEU A 42 54.03 -24.20 29.32
N THR A 43 53.24 -23.20 29.01
CA THR A 43 51.86 -23.38 28.56
C THR A 43 51.86 -23.49 27.05
N VAL A 44 51.23 -24.55 26.54
CA VAL A 44 51.03 -24.78 25.11
C VAL A 44 49.53 -24.77 24.86
N GLN A 45 49.09 -23.89 23.95
CA GLN A 45 47.70 -23.80 23.57
C GLN A 45 47.59 -23.83 22.04
N ARG A 46 46.79 -24.76 21.51
CA ARG A 46 46.43 -24.82 20.09
C ARG A 46 45.11 -24.07 19.92
N GLY A 47 45.14 -22.96 19.20
CA GLY A 47 43.96 -22.16 18.90
C GLY A 47 43.13 -21.81 20.13
N SER A 48 41.89 -22.30 20.16
CA SER A 48 40.95 -22.09 21.28
C SER A 48 40.89 -23.26 22.27
N ASP A 49 41.71 -24.30 22.08
CA ASP A 49 41.73 -25.47 22.96
C ASP A 49 42.13 -25.11 24.39
N THR A 50 41.82 -26.03 25.31
CA THR A 50 42.26 -25.91 26.69
C THR A 50 43.79 -25.89 26.75
N ALA A 51 44.34 -24.81 27.30
CA ALA A 51 45.78 -24.65 27.45
C ALA A 51 46.37 -25.77 28.34
N VAL A 52 47.42 -26.42 27.84
CA VAL A 52 48.12 -27.49 28.56
C VAL A 52 49.37 -26.91 29.19
N VAL A 53 49.48 -27.02 30.52
CA VAL A 53 50.63 -26.53 31.27
C VAL A 53 51.61 -27.66 31.50
N LEU A 54 52.81 -27.51 30.94
CA LEU A 54 53.93 -28.42 31.12
C LEU A 54 54.81 -27.89 32.25
N GLN A 55 54.90 -28.66 33.34
CA GLN A 55 55.69 -28.29 34.51
C GLN A 55 57.11 -28.85 34.39
N PHE A 56 58.13 -28.00 34.51
CA PHE A 56 59.52 -28.44 34.66
C PHE A 56 59.80 -28.80 36.12
N GLY A 57 60.54 -29.87 36.37
CA GLY A 57 60.82 -30.33 37.74
C GLY A 57 61.38 -31.76 37.82
N THR A 58 61.94 -32.13 38.98
CA THR A 58 62.53 -33.46 39.23
C THR A 58 61.50 -34.52 39.65
N ALA A 59 60.26 -34.13 39.93
CA ALA A 59 59.19 -35.07 40.25
C ALA A 59 58.78 -35.93 39.04
N ALA A 60 58.30 -37.15 39.30
CA ALA A 60 57.78 -38.02 38.25
C ALA A 60 56.57 -37.37 37.56
N GLY A 61 56.56 -37.34 36.22
CA GLY A 61 55.53 -36.68 35.41
C GLY A 61 55.87 -35.26 34.97
N ASN A 62 56.84 -34.60 35.62
CA ASN A 62 57.33 -33.30 35.17
C ASN A 62 58.31 -33.46 34.00
N VAL A 63 58.48 -32.39 33.22
CA VAL A 63 59.49 -32.29 32.17
C VAL A 63 60.87 -32.27 32.81
N GLN A 64 61.58 -33.38 32.71
CA GLN A 64 62.90 -33.60 33.29
C GLN A 64 64.02 -33.54 32.25
N THR A 65 63.72 -33.96 31.04
CA THR A 65 64.63 -34.00 29.90
C THR A 65 63.94 -33.43 28.67
N LYS A 66 64.71 -33.15 27.62
CA LYS A 66 64.15 -32.72 26.33
C LYS A 66 63.23 -33.77 25.72
N ALA A 67 63.59 -35.04 25.87
CA ALA A 67 62.77 -36.15 25.40
C ALA A 67 61.41 -36.15 26.10
N ASP A 68 61.38 -35.83 27.39
CA ASP A 68 60.11 -35.66 28.13
C ASP A 68 59.33 -34.46 27.59
N LEU A 69 59.98 -33.32 27.32
CA LEU A 69 59.33 -32.14 26.76
C LEU A 69 58.68 -32.45 25.41
N VAL A 70 59.42 -33.05 24.49
CA VAL A 70 58.93 -33.44 23.15
C VAL A 70 57.82 -34.48 23.26
N THR A 71 57.96 -35.47 24.16
CA THR A 71 56.93 -36.50 24.38
C THR A 71 55.65 -35.89 24.92
N GLN A 72 55.75 -34.97 25.90
CA GLN A 72 54.58 -34.31 26.47
C GLN A 72 53.92 -33.34 25.47
N ILE A 73 54.69 -32.62 24.66
CA ILE A 73 54.16 -31.77 23.57
C ILE A 73 53.42 -32.63 22.53
N ASN A 74 53.99 -33.76 22.12
CA ASN A 74 53.36 -34.69 21.18
C ASN A 74 52.15 -35.43 21.77
N ALA A 75 51.98 -35.42 23.09
CA ALA A 75 50.79 -35.94 23.75
C ALA A 75 49.62 -34.94 23.76
N ILE A 76 49.88 -33.66 23.47
CA ILE A 76 48.84 -32.65 23.28
C ILE A 76 48.19 -32.91 21.92
N SER A 77 46.88 -33.16 21.94
CA SER A 77 46.11 -33.42 20.72
C SER A 77 46.34 -32.32 19.69
N GLY A 78 46.75 -32.72 18.48
CA GLY A 78 46.92 -31.78 17.37
C GLY A 78 48.26 -31.04 17.32
N VAL A 79 49.12 -31.21 18.32
CA VAL A 79 50.41 -30.53 18.39
C VAL A 79 51.55 -31.52 18.14
N SER A 80 52.57 -31.08 17.41
CA SER A 80 53.81 -31.80 17.18
C SER A 80 55.00 -30.98 17.66
N GLY A 81 55.90 -31.64 18.38
CA GLY A 81 57.18 -31.12 18.83
C GLY A 81 58.30 -31.91 18.18
N THR A 82 59.26 -31.23 17.58
CA THR A 82 60.47 -31.83 17.03
C THR A 82 61.70 -31.04 17.46
N GLU A 83 62.79 -31.72 17.78
CA GLU A 83 64.09 -31.10 18.01
C GLU A 83 64.87 -31.10 16.68
N THR A 84 65.36 -29.92 16.27
CA THR A 84 66.25 -29.79 15.11
C THR A 84 67.71 -29.64 15.55
N GLY A 85 68.65 -29.90 14.63
CA GLY A 85 70.09 -30.16 14.87
C GLY A 85 70.95 -29.06 15.52
N THR A 86 70.35 -28.10 16.22
CA THR A 86 71.00 -27.06 17.02
C THR A 86 70.29 -26.81 18.37
N ASN A 87 69.66 -27.83 18.97
CA ASN A 87 68.96 -27.76 20.26
C ASN A 87 67.76 -26.79 20.29
N GLN A 88 67.13 -26.52 19.13
CA GLN A 88 65.94 -25.67 19.05
C GLN A 88 64.67 -26.53 19.06
N LEU A 89 63.74 -26.19 19.95
CA LEU A 89 62.41 -26.78 19.94
C LEU A 89 61.59 -26.17 18.80
N THR A 90 61.14 -27.01 17.87
CA THR A 90 60.12 -26.62 16.89
C THR A 90 58.79 -27.20 17.34
N VAL A 91 57.77 -26.34 17.48
CA VAL A 91 56.40 -26.75 17.77
C VAL A 91 55.53 -26.36 16.57
N ALA A 92 54.80 -27.32 16.02
CA ALA A 92 53.95 -27.15 14.84
C ALA A 92 52.66 -27.96 14.99
N ALA A 93 51.63 -27.64 14.23
CA ALA A 93 50.45 -28.49 14.18
C ALA A 93 50.79 -29.86 13.61
N SER A 94 50.25 -30.92 14.22
CA SER A 94 50.51 -32.33 13.84
C SER A 94 49.87 -32.74 12.51
N SER A 95 48.97 -31.91 11.96
CA SER A 95 48.39 -32.07 10.62
C SER A 95 48.30 -30.74 9.90
N ALA A 96 48.69 -30.71 8.63
CA ALA A 96 48.55 -29.52 7.76
C ALA A 96 47.10 -29.22 7.36
N THR A 97 46.14 -30.09 7.71
CA THR A 97 44.71 -29.98 7.36
C THR A 97 43.84 -29.55 8.53
N ASP A 98 44.43 -29.20 9.67
CA ASP A 98 43.71 -28.81 10.87
C ASP A 98 43.45 -27.29 10.85
N TYR A 99 42.21 -26.90 11.16
CA TYR A 99 41.73 -25.53 11.02
C TYR A 99 42.22 -24.61 12.17
N ASP A 100 42.82 -25.19 13.23
CA ASP A 100 43.27 -24.48 14.44
C ASP A 100 44.81 -24.49 14.62
N ASN A 101 45.57 -24.31 13.53
CA ASN A 101 47.03 -24.46 13.48
C ASN A 101 47.85 -23.38 14.23
N ASN A 102 47.20 -22.44 14.91
CA ASN A 102 47.90 -21.43 15.68
C ASN A 102 48.33 -22.02 17.04
N ILE A 103 49.62 -22.22 17.26
CA ILE A 103 50.12 -22.71 18.54
C ILE A 103 50.73 -21.53 19.28
N ALA A 104 50.16 -21.23 20.44
CA ALA A 104 50.66 -20.29 21.41
C ALA A 104 51.56 -21.00 22.42
N LEU A 105 52.79 -20.50 22.56
CA LEU A 105 53.73 -20.89 23.60
C LEU A 105 53.89 -19.75 24.61
N THR A 106 53.58 -20.01 25.87
CA THR A 106 53.70 -19.04 26.97
C THR A 106 54.49 -19.65 28.12
N GLY A 107 55.69 -19.13 28.38
CA GLY A 107 56.42 -19.43 29.60
C GLY A 107 55.87 -18.61 30.76
N ASN A 108 55.85 -19.16 31.98
CA ASN A 108 55.59 -18.35 33.18
C ASN A 108 56.73 -17.35 33.50
N ASP A 109 57.86 -17.49 32.80
CA ASP A 109 58.97 -16.55 32.80
C ASP A 109 59.63 -16.53 31.41
N THR A 110 60.25 -15.40 31.09
CA THR A 110 60.86 -15.11 29.79
C THR A 110 62.12 -15.91 29.54
N SER A 111 62.79 -16.33 30.62
CA SER A 111 63.88 -17.30 30.59
C SER A 111 63.45 -18.66 30.04
N VAL A 112 62.17 -19.06 30.17
CA VAL A 112 61.66 -20.36 29.68
C VAL A 112 61.74 -20.44 28.16
N LEU A 113 61.15 -19.47 27.46
CA LEU A 113 61.14 -19.44 25.99
C LEU A 113 62.57 -19.23 25.44
N THR A 114 63.36 -18.40 26.11
CA THR A 114 64.78 -18.17 25.74
C THR A 114 65.60 -19.45 25.87
N ALA A 115 65.43 -20.19 26.96
CA ALA A 115 66.10 -21.47 27.22
C ALA A 115 65.69 -22.58 26.23
N LEU A 116 64.49 -22.49 25.65
CA LEU A 116 64.00 -23.38 24.60
C LEU A 116 64.42 -22.96 23.18
N GLY A 117 65.20 -21.87 23.05
CA GLY A 117 65.76 -21.40 21.79
C GLY A 117 64.83 -20.49 20.98
N PHE A 118 63.81 -19.90 21.62
CA PHE A 118 62.95 -18.89 21.02
C PHE A 118 63.47 -17.47 21.31
N SER A 119 63.41 -16.59 20.32
CA SER A 119 63.75 -15.17 20.50
C SER A 119 62.51 -14.43 20.99
N VAL A 120 62.54 -13.93 22.23
CA VAL A 120 61.41 -13.22 22.85
C VAL A 120 61.86 -11.94 23.55
N ASP A 121 61.05 -10.87 23.44
CA ASP A 121 61.07 -9.76 24.38
C ASP A 121 60.26 -10.13 25.63
N ALA A 122 60.60 -9.53 26.78
CA ALA A 122 60.07 -9.97 28.07
C ALA A 122 58.52 -9.87 28.16
N GLY A 123 57.85 -11.00 28.37
CA GLY A 123 56.41 -11.11 28.66
C GLY A 123 55.51 -11.57 27.51
N GLN A 124 56.07 -12.01 26.38
CA GLN A 124 55.31 -12.29 25.16
C GLN A 124 54.99 -13.77 24.93
N THR A 125 53.79 -14.03 24.41
CA THR A 125 53.36 -15.31 23.81
C THR A 125 53.86 -15.38 22.36
N LEU A 126 54.54 -16.47 22.00
CA LEU A 126 54.90 -16.75 20.60
C LEU A 126 53.76 -17.49 19.91
N LEU A 127 53.23 -16.91 18.83
CA LEU A 127 52.24 -17.53 17.95
C LEU A 127 52.97 -18.10 16.73
N SER A 128 52.82 -19.41 16.46
CA SER A 128 53.26 -19.98 15.18
C SER A 128 52.33 -19.52 14.06
N THR A 129 52.79 -18.62 13.20
CA THR A 129 52.04 -18.15 12.02
C THR A 129 52.00 -19.21 10.92
N ILE A 130 51.18 -20.24 11.09
CA ILE A 130 50.62 -21.03 9.97
C ILE A 130 49.11 -20.86 10.01
N GLN A 131 48.65 -19.72 9.51
CA GLN A 131 47.26 -19.57 9.07
C GLN A 131 47.12 -20.31 7.72
N PRO A 132 46.01 -21.02 7.42
CA PRO A 132 45.76 -21.50 6.06
C PRO A 132 45.50 -20.29 5.16
N ASN A 133 46.58 -19.67 4.68
CA ASN A 133 46.52 -18.47 3.84
C ASN A 133 46.01 -18.76 2.42
N ASN A 134 45.73 -20.02 2.07
CA ASN A 134 45.33 -20.39 0.71
C ASN A 134 44.05 -21.25 0.69
N LEU A 135 42.94 -20.62 0.29
CA LEU A 135 41.62 -21.20 0.03
C LEU A 135 41.65 -22.28 -1.07
N LEU A 136 42.64 -22.24 -1.97
CA LEU A 136 42.75 -23.15 -3.12
C LEU A 136 43.48 -24.45 -2.83
N THR A 137 44.17 -24.55 -1.70
CA THR A 137 44.97 -25.72 -1.32
C THR A 137 44.32 -26.56 -0.23
N GLN A 138 43.08 -26.23 0.15
CA GLN A 138 42.31 -27.01 1.11
C GLN A 138 41.88 -28.35 0.49
N SER A 139 41.94 -29.43 1.28
CA SER A 139 41.50 -30.76 0.82
C SER A 139 39.99 -30.78 0.67
N GLY A 140 39.49 -31.02 -0.55
CA GLY A 140 38.07 -30.93 -0.87
C GLY A 140 37.55 -29.50 -1.10
N GLY A 141 38.41 -28.48 -0.97
CA GLY A 141 38.06 -27.07 -1.04
C GLY A 141 38.02 -26.49 -2.45
N LEU A 142 38.03 -25.16 -2.51
CA LEU A 142 37.85 -24.36 -3.74
C LEU A 142 38.92 -24.66 -4.79
N THR A 143 38.53 -24.76 -6.05
CA THR A 143 39.46 -24.87 -7.18
C THR A 143 39.58 -23.54 -7.92
N ALA A 144 40.75 -23.29 -8.53
CA ALA A 144 40.95 -22.09 -9.34
C ALA A 144 39.91 -22.01 -10.47
N GLY A 145 39.34 -20.82 -10.66
CA GLY A 145 38.27 -20.54 -11.60
C GLY A 145 36.85 -20.66 -11.04
N GLN A 146 36.65 -21.19 -9.82
CA GLN A 146 35.33 -21.18 -9.19
C GLN A 146 34.91 -19.76 -8.81
N THR A 147 33.60 -19.52 -8.73
CA THR A 147 33.03 -18.22 -8.42
C THR A 147 32.04 -18.26 -7.26
N LEU A 148 31.95 -17.16 -6.51
CA LEU A 148 30.89 -16.85 -5.55
C LEU A 148 30.26 -15.53 -5.95
N GLN A 149 28.95 -15.53 -6.17
CA GLN A 149 28.18 -14.35 -6.55
C GLN A 149 27.26 -13.94 -5.40
N ILE A 150 27.28 -12.66 -5.03
CA ILE A 150 26.46 -12.05 -3.99
C ILE A 150 25.95 -10.71 -4.54
N ASP A 151 24.71 -10.68 -4.98
CA ASP A 151 24.12 -9.48 -5.56
C ASP A 151 23.16 -8.82 -4.58
N PHE A 152 23.18 -7.50 -4.54
CA PHE A 152 22.27 -6.69 -3.75
C PHE A 152 21.49 -5.76 -4.70
N GLY A 153 20.19 -6.01 -4.86
CA GLY A 153 19.35 -5.31 -5.84
C GLY A 153 19.87 -5.53 -7.27
N SER A 154 20.12 -4.45 -8.01
CA SER A 154 20.70 -4.50 -9.37
C SER A 154 22.23 -4.64 -9.38
N GLN A 155 22.89 -4.60 -8.23
CA GLN A 155 24.35 -4.58 -8.14
C GLN A 155 24.88 -6.01 -8.19
N GLN A 156 25.53 -6.36 -9.30
CA GLN A 156 26.16 -7.67 -9.45
C GLN A 156 27.57 -7.69 -8.85
N ASN A 157 27.81 -8.60 -7.91
CA ASN A 157 29.13 -8.78 -7.31
C ASN A 157 29.56 -10.24 -7.42
N THR A 158 30.57 -10.50 -8.25
CA THR A 158 31.12 -11.83 -8.46
C THR A 158 32.57 -11.86 -8.00
N ILE A 159 32.87 -12.81 -7.10
CA ILE A 159 34.20 -13.10 -6.61
C ILE A 159 34.70 -14.35 -7.33
N THR A 160 35.90 -14.28 -7.91
CA THR A 160 36.53 -15.43 -8.59
C THR A 160 37.70 -15.94 -7.77
N PHE A 161 37.72 -17.23 -7.48
CA PHE A 161 38.81 -17.87 -6.74
C PHE A 161 39.93 -18.28 -7.69
N GLY A 162 41.18 -18.01 -7.34
CA GLY A 162 42.35 -18.31 -8.18
C GLY A 162 43.55 -17.43 -7.87
N THR A 163 44.65 -17.63 -8.60
CA THR A 163 45.94 -16.95 -8.37
C THR A 163 46.19 -15.77 -9.31
N GLY A 164 45.24 -15.45 -10.19
CA GLY A 164 45.35 -14.35 -11.16
C GLY A 164 45.09 -12.97 -10.53
N THR A 165 45.44 -11.89 -11.25
CA THR A 165 45.16 -10.53 -10.81
C THR A 165 43.66 -10.30 -10.63
N GLY A 166 43.24 -9.84 -9.45
CA GLY A 166 41.82 -9.64 -9.10
C GLY A 166 41.08 -10.92 -8.70
N GLN A 167 41.78 -12.06 -8.60
CA GLN A 167 41.23 -13.31 -8.08
C GLN A 167 41.60 -13.48 -6.61
N VAL A 168 40.82 -14.31 -5.91
CA VAL A 168 40.94 -14.57 -4.48
C VAL A 168 41.57 -15.93 -4.26
N GLN A 169 42.72 -15.97 -3.58
CA GLN A 169 43.35 -17.21 -3.15
C GLN A 169 43.41 -17.32 -1.63
N SER A 170 43.23 -16.24 -0.87
CA SER A 170 43.31 -16.22 0.59
C SER A 170 42.04 -15.67 1.24
N LEU A 171 41.80 -16.03 2.51
CA LEU A 171 40.68 -15.52 3.29
C LEU A 171 40.73 -13.98 3.45
N ALA A 172 41.94 -13.41 3.50
CA ALA A 172 42.14 -11.97 3.59
C ALA A 172 41.70 -11.26 2.30
N GLU A 173 42.02 -11.82 1.13
CA GLU A 173 41.56 -11.30 -0.16
C GLU A 173 40.05 -11.49 -0.32
N LEU A 174 39.48 -12.61 0.13
CA LEU A 174 38.05 -12.85 0.13
C LEU A 174 37.32 -11.79 0.95
N ASN A 175 37.79 -11.55 2.18
CA ASN A 175 37.20 -10.54 3.05
C ASN A 175 37.36 -9.12 2.48
N SER A 176 38.49 -8.83 1.81
CA SER A 176 38.68 -7.54 1.12
C SER A 176 37.73 -7.34 -0.05
N GLN A 177 37.45 -8.38 -0.83
CA GLN A 177 36.50 -8.34 -1.95
C GLN A 177 35.06 -8.21 -1.44
N LEU A 178 34.68 -8.98 -0.40
CA LEU A 178 33.36 -8.90 0.23
C LEU A 178 33.09 -7.52 0.83
N ASN A 179 34.08 -6.91 1.50
CA ASN A 179 33.97 -5.56 2.05
C ASN A 179 33.90 -4.46 0.96
N ALA A 180 34.27 -4.77 -0.27
CA ALA A 180 34.21 -3.85 -1.41
C ALA A 180 32.90 -3.97 -2.22
N ILE A 181 32.05 -4.93 -1.88
CA ILE A 181 30.71 -5.09 -2.48
C ILE A 181 29.87 -3.84 -2.22
N THR A 182 29.11 -3.41 -3.22
CA THR A 182 28.20 -2.26 -3.14
C THR A 182 26.74 -2.72 -3.13
N GLY A 183 25.85 -1.94 -2.51
CA GLY A 183 24.41 -2.28 -2.36
C GLY A 183 24.06 -3.05 -1.08
N GLY A 184 25.06 -3.51 -0.33
CA GLY A 184 24.91 -4.23 0.94
C GLY A 184 26.24 -4.36 1.65
N ALA A 185 26.25 -5.05 2.79
CA ALA A 185 27.45 -5.44 3.51
C ALA A 185 27.62 -6.96 3.45
N ALA A 186 28.81 -7.41 3.07
CA ALA A 186 29.19 -8.81 3.12
C ALA A 186 30.54 -8.92 3.82
N SER A 187 30.69 -9.87 4.74
CA SER A 187 31.97 -10.10 5.43
C SER A 187 32.13 -11.54 5.86
N VAL A 188 33.38 -11.98 6.04
CA VAL A 188 33.67 -13.32 6.58
C VAL A 188 33.88 -13.22 8.09
N ALA A 189 33.27 -14.12 8.85
CA ALA A 189 33.54 -14.27 10.27
C ALA A 189 34.98 -14.78 10.49
N VAL A 190 35.87 -13.89 10.94
CA VAL A 190 37.29 -14.16 11.20
C VAL A 190 37.60 -14.43 12.68
N SER A 191 36.60 -14.39 13.57
CA SER A 191 36.73 -14.74 14.99
C SER A 191 35.39 -15.22 15.59
N GLY A 192 35.43 -16.07 16.63
CA GLY A 192 34.24 -16.61 17.33
C GLY A 192 33.87 -18.04 16.94
N GLY A 193 32.79 -18.60 17.50
CA GLY A 193 32.39 -20.01 17.34
C GLY A 193 31.86 -20.46 15.97
N SER A 194 31.91 -19.58 14.95
CA SER A 194 31.46 -19.83 13.56
C SER A 194 32.47 -19.30 12.54
N LEU A 195 33.75 -19.60 12.73
CA LEU A 195 34.83 -19.22 11.81
C LEU A 195 34.52 -19.68 10.37
N GLY A 196 34.66 -18.77 9.39
CA GLY A 196 34.52 -19.08 7.97
C GLY A 196 33.12 -18.85 7.36
N ASN A 197 32.11 -18.57 8.17
CA ASN A 197 30.77 -18.22 7.65
C ASN A 197 30.77 -16.82 7.02
N ILE A 198 30.03 -16.67 5.91
CA ILE A 198 29.79 -15.37 5.27
C ILE A 198 28.50 -14.76 5.84
N SER A 199 28.63 -13.56 6.41
CA SER A 199 27.50 -12.75 6.83
C SER A 199 27.08 -11.81 5.70
N LEU A 200 25.79 -11.75 5.40
CA LEU A 200 25.21 -10.94 4.32
C LEU A 200 24.12 -10.04 4.91
N THR A 201 24.18 -8.75 4.61
CA THR A 201 23.17 -7.77 5.04
C THR A 201 22.86 -6.85 3.87
N THR A 202 21.61 -6.76 3.46
CA THR A 202 21.19 -5.82 2.40
C THR A 202 21.26 -4.38 2.95
N ALA A 203 21.67 -3.40 2.14
CA ALA A 203 21.71 -2.00 2.60
C ALA A 203 20.31 -1.39 2.72
N ASN A 204 19.35 -1.85 1.91
CA ASN A 204 17.95 -1.45 1.95
C ASN A 204 17.04 -2.66 2.18
N SER A 205 15.92 -2.46 2.88
CA SER A 205 14.89 -3.48 3.13
C SER A 205 14.08 -3.87 1.88
N THR A 206 14.31 -3.20 0.74
CA THR A 206 13.61 -3.39 -0.54
C THR A 206 14.44 -4.13 -1.59
N ASP A 207 15.72 -4.38 -1.34
CA ASP A 207 16.65 -4.93 -2.33
C ASP A 207 16.65 -6.47 -2.30
N THR A 208 16.65 -7.10 -3.47
CA THR A 208 16.85 -8.55 -3.67
C THR A 208 18.26 -8.97 -3.31
N LEU A 209 18.41 -9.97 -2.45
CA LEU A 209 19.69 -10.63 -2.20
C LEU A 209 19.80 -11.88 -3.07
N THR A 210 20.76 -11.94 -4.00
CA THR A 210 20.98 -13.15 -4.81
C THR A 210 22.32 -13.77 -4.46
N ILE A 211 22.30 -15.06 -4.09
CA ILE A 211 23.48 -15.88 -3.81
C ILE A 211 23.65 -16.88 -4.97
N GLY A 212 24.80 -16.86 -5.64
CA GLY A 212 25.06 -17.68 -6.82
C GLY A 212 26.55 -18.01 -7.02
N GLY A 213 26.93 -18.42 -8.23
CA GLY A 213 28.29 -18.83 -8.58
C GLY A 213 28.44 -20.34 -8.77
N THR A 214 29.63 -20.87 -8.52
CA THR A 214 29.90 -22.31 -8.63
C THR A 214 29.33 -23.04 -7.41
N THR A 215 28.47 -24.04 -7.60
CA THR A 215 27.71 -24.69 -6.52
C THR A 215 28.60 -25.24 -5.39
N SER A 216 29.72 -25.86 -5.74
CA SER A 216 30.70 -26.35 -4.76
C SER A 216 31.32 -25.21 -3.94
N ALA A 217 31.61 -24.06 -4.57
CA ALA A 217 32.11 -22.89 -3.86
C ALA A 217 31.08 -22.25 -2.93
N VAL A 218 29.82 -22.17 -3.36
CA VAL A 218 28.73 -21.63 -2.52
C VAL A 218 28.49 -22.52 -1.29
N GLY A 219 28.47 -23.84 -1.49
CA GLY A 219 28.30 -24.82 -0.42
C GLY A 219 29.47 -24.85 0.57
N GLU A 220 30.70 -24.58 0.12
CA GLU A 220 31.89 -24.54 0.98
C GLU A 220 31.79 -23.47 2.10
N PHE A 221 31.08 -22.38 1.85
CA PHE A 221 30.83 -21.31 2.82
C PHE A 221 29.53 -21.48 3.62
N GLY A 222 28.88 -22.66 3.53
CA GLY A 222 27.61 -22.95 4.21
C GLY A 222 26.43 -22.12 3.68
N LEU A 223 26.57 -21.51 2.50
CA LEU A 223 25.52 -20.75 1.85
C LEU A 223 24.67 -21.66 0.95
N THR A 224 23.42 -21.26 0.73
CA THR A 224 22.53 -21.90 -0.25
C THR A 224 22.29 -20.93 -1.39
N ALA A 225 22.62 -21.34 -2.62
CA ALA A 225 22.35 -20.53 -3.80
C ALA A 225 20.84 -20.27 -3.95
N GLY A 226 20.46 -19.05 -4.29
CA GLY A 226 19.07 -18.63 -4.40
C GLY A 226 18.91 -17.11 -4.42
N GLU A 227 17.72 -16.65 -4.79
CA GLU A 227 17.31 -15.24 -4.70
C GLU A 227 16.41 -15.05 -3.47
N TYR A 228 16.63 -13.96 -2.75
CA TYR A 228 16.10 -13.70 -1.42
C TYR A 228 15.71 -12.21 -1.31
N SER A 229 14.57 -11.80 -1.88
CA SER A 229 13.68 -10.70 -1.41
C SER A 229 12.49 -10.58 -2.35
N ASN A 230 11.40 -11.32 -2.12
CA ASN A 230 10.26 -11.34 -3.05
C ASN A 230 8.93 -11.53 -2.28
N LEU A 231 7.88 -10.79 -2.68
CA LEU A 231 6.51 -11.03 -2.21
C LEU A 231 6.03 -12.42 -2.64
N VAL A 232 6.52 -12.89 -3.79
CA VAL A 232 6.23 -14.22 -4.32
C VAL A 232 7.50 -15.08 -4.20
N ASN A 233 7.53 -15.97 -3.20
CA ASN A 233 8.62 -16.94 -3.04
C ASN A 233 8.07 -18.36 -3.12
N GLY A 234 7.77 -18.84 -4.34
CA GLY A 234 7.19 -20.16 -4.56
C GLY A 234 5.93 -20.38 -3.69
N THR A 235 5.95 -21.42 -2.84
CA THR A 235 4.87 -21.69 -1.86
C THR A 235 5.06 -21.02 -0.49
N SER A 236 6.15 -20.29 -0.27
CA SER A 236 6.57 -19.78 1.05
C SER A 236 6.59 -18.25 1.17
N GLY A 237 6.23 -17.50 0.12
CA GLY A 237 6.06 -16.04 0.17
C GLY A 237 4.78 -15.61 0.89
N PRO A 238 4.65 -14.32 1.28
CA PRO A 238 3.40 -13.76 1.80
C PRO A 238 2.22 -14.00 0.85
N VAL A 239 2.48 -14.00 -0.46
CA VAL A 239 1.52 -14.29 -1.54
C VAL A 239 2.12 -15.28 -2.55
N GLN A 240 1.26 -15.97 -3.31
CA GLN A 240 1.64 -16.97 -4.31
C GLN A 240 1.52 -16.42 -5.75
N GLN A 241 2.06 -17.17 -6.70
CA GLN A 241 2.00 -16.78 -8.11
C GLN A 241 0.56 -16.87 -8.64
N GLY A 242 0.08 -15.77 -9.21
CA GLY A 242 -1.28 -15.64 -9.74
C GLY A 242 -2.31 -15.17 -8.72
N ASP A 243 -1.92 -15.00 -7.45
CA ASP A 243 -2.79 -14.43 -6.43
C ASP A 243 -3.18 -13.00 -6.79
N THR A 244 -4.38 -12.58 -6.40
CA THR A 244 -4.91 -11.25 -6.73
C THR A 244 -5.44 -10.54 -5.50
N LEU A 245 -5.09 -9.26 -5.37
CA LEU A 245 -5.68 -8.32 -4.43
C LEU A 245 -6.44 -7.25 -5.20
N SER A 246 -7.75 -7.18 -5.00
CA SER A 246 -8.63 -6.22 -5.66
C SER A 246 -9.17 -5.21 -4.65
N ILE A 247 -9.07 -3.92 -4.97
CA ILE A 247 -9.50 -2.81 -4.13
C ILE A 247 -10.47 -1.94 -4.93
N THR A 248 -11.64 -1.65 -4.36
CA THR A 248 -12.64 -0.75 -4.93
C THR A 248 -13.01 0.31 -3.90
N VAL A 249 -13.00 1.59 -4.29
CA VAL A 249 -13.41 2.71 -3.45
C VAL A 249 -14.69 3.32 -4.01
N GLY A 250 -15.77 3.30 -3.23
CA GLY A 250 -17.07 3.81 -3.64
C GLY A 250 -17.58 3.13 -4.91
N SER A 251 -18.01 3.94 -5.89
CA SER A 251 -18.46 3.46 -7.21
C SER A 251 -17.37 3.54 -8.30
N ASN A 252 -16.10 3.72 -7.91
CA ASN A 252 -15.00 3.82 -8.87
C ASN A 252 -14.62 2.45 -9.47
N SER A 253 -13.81 2.47 -10.53
CA SER A 253 -13.29 1.23 -11.13
C SER A 253 -12.38 0.47 -10.15
N THR A 254 -12.52 -0.86 -10.11
CA THR A 254 -11.71 -1.73 -9.25
C THR A 254 -10.25 -1.76 -9.72
N LEU A 255 -9.32 -1.45 -8.81
CA LEU A 255 -7.90 -1.75 -9.00
C LEU A 255 -7.66 -3.23 -8.66
N THR A 256 -6.99 -3.97 -9.54
CA THR A 256 -6.60 -5.36 -9.27
C THR A 256 -5.09 -5.50 -9.41
N VAL A 257 -4.43 -5.87 -8.32
CA VAL A 257 -3.01 -6.22 -8.28
C VAL A 257 -2.89 -7.73 -8.44
N THR A 258 -2.15 -8.19 -9.44
CA THR A 258 -1.82 -9.61 -9.63
C THR A 258 -0.38 -9.84 -9.18
N PHE A 259 -0.19 -10.75 -8.23
CA PHE A 259 1.12 -11.12 -7.73
C PHE A 259 1.76 -12.19 -8.60
N GLY A 260 3.04 -12.01 -8.93
CA GLY A 260 3.81 -12.95 -9.72
C GLY A 260 4.94 -12.28 -10.48
N THR A 261 5.64 -13.07 -11.28
CA THR A 261 6.87 -12.65 -11.99
C THR A 261 6.65 -12.34 -13.46
N GLY A 262 5.40 -12.43 -13.95
CA GLY A 262 5.06 -12.11 -15.33
C GLY A 262 5.02 -10.59 -15.61
N THR A 263 5.02 -10.21 -16.89
CA THR A 263 4.93 -8.80 -17.28
C THR A 263 3.64 -8.16 -16.76
N GLY A 264 3.76 -7.07 -16.01
CA GLY A 264 2.63 -6.38 -15.38
C GLY A 264 2.13 -7.01 -14.08
N GLN A 265 2.84 -8.01 -13.54
CA GLN A 265 2.59 -8.58 -12.22
C GLN A 265 3.54 -7.98 -11.18
N VAL A 266 3.19 -8.13 -9.91
CA VAL A 266 3.93 -7.57 -8.77
C VAL A 266 4.70 -8.66 -8.04
N ASN A 267 6.01 -8.48 -7.88
CA ASN A 267 6.87 -9.41 -7.14
C ASN A 267 7.66 -8.70 -6.02
N THR A 268 7.78 -7.37 -6.07
CA THR A 268 8.53 -6.55 -5.09
C THR A 268 7.63 -5.49 -4.43
N LEU A 269 8.04 -4.98 -3.26
CA LEU A 269 7.26 -3.99 -2.51
C LEU A 269 7.18 -2.65 -3.27
N ALA A 270 8.20 -2.34 -4.07
CA ALA A 270 8.24 -1.17 -4.94
C ALA A 270 7.22 -1.27 -6.08
N GLU A 271 7.10 -2.43 -6.73
CA GLU A 271 6.07 -2.68 -7.75
C GLU A 271 4.66 -2.67 -7.15
N LEU A 272 4.50 -3.18 -5.93
CA LEU A 272 3.24 -3.11 -5.19
C LEU A 272 2.85 -1.64 -4.94
N THR A 273 3.78 -0.84 -4.43
CA THR A 273 3.57 0.60 -4.18
C THR A 273 3.22 1.34 -5.47
N SER A 274 3.93 1.04 -6.56
CA SER A 274 3.65 1.63 -7.88
C SER A 274 2.24 1.26 -8.37
N SER A 275 1.83 0.00 -8.19
CA SER A 275 0.50 -0.46 -8.62
C SER A 275 -0.62 0.15 -7.79
N LEU A 276 -0.42 0.27 -6.46
CA LEU A 276 -1.37 0.88 -5.54
C LEU A 276 -1.54 2.38 -5.75
N SER A 277 -0.52 3.07 -6.26
CA SER A 277 -0.61 4.51 -6.57
C SER A 277 -1.65 4.85 -7.65
N ALA A 278 -2.10 3.85 -8.42
CA ALA A 278 -3.14 4.00 -9.44
C ALA A 278 -4.57 3.79 -8.90
N LEU A 279 -4.77 3.66 -7.58
CA LEU A 279 -6.08 3.41 -6.98
C LEU A 279 -7.09 4.54 -7.30
N PRO A 280 -8.17 4.25 -8.04
CA PRO A 280 -9.18 5.26 -8.33
C PRO A 280 -10.02 5.59 -7.09
N GLY A 281 -10.27 6.89 -6.85
CA GLY A 281 -11.15 7.35 -5.78
C GLY A 281 -10.54 7.36 -4.37
N GLY A 282 -9.26 7.03 -4.22
CA GLY A 282 -8.59 6.99 -2.92
C GLY A 282 -7.08 7.05 -3.02
N THR A 283 -6.41 6.78 -1.89
CA THR A 283 -4.96 6.58 -1.83
C THR A 283 -4.68 5.26 -1.13
N ALA A 284 -3.69 4.52 -1.63
CA ALA A 284 -3.18 3.32 -0.98
C ALA A 284 -1.66 3.42 -0.86
N THR A 285 -1.14 3.27 0.35
CA THR A 285 0.28 3.38 0.66
C THR A 285 0.78 2.13 1.38
N VAL A 286 2.03 1.75 1.12
CA VAL A 286 2.66 0.61 1.78
C VAL A 286 3.65 1.12 2.83
N ASP A 287 3.52 0.65 4.06
CA ASP A 287 4.50 0.89 5.12
C ASP A 287 5.78 0.09 4.79
N SER A 288 6.90 0.79 4.61
CA SER A 288 8.17 0.19 4.20
C SER A 288 8.87 -0.65 5.29
N THR A 289 8.38 -0.59 6.52
CA THR A 289 8.91 -1.33 7.67
C THR A 289 8.09 -2.58 7.96
N THR A 290 6.77 -2.49 7.86
CA THR A 290 5.84 -3.59 8.19
C THR A 290 5.27 -4.30 6.97
N GLY A 291 5.35 -3.69 5.78
CA GLY A 291 4.70 -4.17 4.56
C GLY A 291 3.18 -4.01 4.57
N ALA A 292 2.60 -3.41 5.62
CA ALA A 292 1.17 -3.21 5.73
C ALA A 292 0.68 -2.18 4.71
N ILE A 293 -0.51 -2.41 4.15
CA ILE A 293 -1.16 -1.45 3.26
C ILE A 293 -2.13 -0.61 4.08
N ASP A 294 -2.04 0.71 3.96
CA ASP A 294 -3.06 1.65 4.43
C ASP A 294 -3.84 2.17 3.22
N ILE A 295 -5.16 2.18 3.33
CA ILE A 295 -6.07 2.60 2.26
C ILE A 295 -7.00 3.67 2.81
N SER A 296 -7.01 4.83 2.17
CA SER A 296 -7.96 5.89 2.47
C SER A 296 -8.78 6.24 1.24
N SER A 297 -10.04 6.56 1.45
CA SER A 297 -10.87 7.14 0.40
C SER A 297 -10.61 8.64 0.27
N ALA A 298 -10.68 9.16 -0.96
CA ALA A 298 -10.69 10.60 -1.20
C ALA A 298 -11.96 11.26 -0.66
N ASN A 299 -13.09 10.53 -0.64
CA ASN A 299 -14.33 10.95 -0.02
C ASN A 299 -14.60 10.14 1.24
N GLY A 300 -14.73 10.82 2.37
CA GLY A 300 -14.94 10.17 3.67
C GLY A 300 -16.22 9.35 3.81
N THR A 301 -17.10 9.30 2.81
CA THR A 301 -18.34 8.51 2.79
C THR A 301 -18.26 7.26 1.89
N ASP A 302 -17.25 7.15 1.04
CA ASP A 302 -17.10 5.99 0.16
C ASP A 302 -16.72 4.75 0.96
N SER A 303 -17.35 3.61 0.65
CA SER A 303 -16.93 2.31 1.17
C SER A 303 -15.65 1.86 0.50
N ILE A 304 -14.77 1.21 1.25
CA ILE A 304 -13.61 0.50 0.70
C ILE A 304 -13.95 -0.99 0.67
N VAL A 305 -13.90 -1.59 -0.50
CA VAL A 305 -14.11 -3.03 -0.70
C VAL A 305 -12.77 -3.66 -1.06
N ILE A 306 -12.36 -4.63 -0.26
CA ILE A 306 -11.16 -5.43 -0.48
C ILE A 306 -11.61 -6.85 -0.81
N ALA A 307 -11.22 -7.34 -1.98
CA ALA A 307 -11.45 -8.70 -2.43
C ALA A 307 -10.12 -9.39 -2.72
N GLU A 308 -10.08 -10.70 -2.51
CA GLU A 308 -8.88 -11.53 -2.63
C GLU A 308 -9.18 -12.81 -3.41
N GLY A 309 -8.16 -13.38 -4.05
CA GLY A 309 -8.29 -14.58 -4.87
C GLY A 309 -8.31 -15.88 -4.05
N ASN A 310 -7.36 -16.03 -3.11
CA ASN A 310 -7.08 -17.27 -2.40
C ASN A 310 -7.04 -17.13 -0.85
N SER A 311 -7.72 -16.13 -0.30
CA SER A 311 -7.94 -15.93 1.15
C SER A 311 -6.67 -15.73 2.01
N ARG A 312 -5.56 -15.26 1.41
CA ARG A 312 -4.29 -15.03 2.12
C ARG A 312 -3.70 -13.64 1.82
N GLU A 313 -4.08 -13.04 0.71
CA GLU A 313 -3.48 -11.84 0.14
C GLU A 313 -3.75 -10.60 0.99
N ALA A 314 -5.01 -10.37 1.41
CA ALA A 314 -5.32 -9.21 2.23
C ALA A 314 -4.62 -9.32 3.60
N ALA A 315 -4.70 -10.50 4.22
CA ALA A 315 -4.08 -10.77 5.52
C ALA A 315 -2.55 -10.62 5.50
N ALA A 316 -1.91 -10.98 4.38
CA ALA A 316 -0.46 -10.86 4.20
C ALA A 316 0.05 -9.41 4.30
N PHE A 317 -0.82 -8.43 4.02
CA PHE A 317 -0.49 -6.99 4.10
C PHE A 317 -1.27 -6.26 5.19
N GLY A 318 -1.74 -6.98 6.23
CA GLY A 318 -2.42 -6.37 7.37
C GLY A 318 -3.83 -5.84 7.08
N LEU A 319 -4.41 -6.23 5.94
CA LEU A 319 -5.78 -5.91 5.55
C LEU A 319 -6.73 -7.05 5.94
N ALA A 320 -8.02 -6.75 5.96
CA ALA A 320 -9.09 -7.74 6.03
C ALA A 320 -9.93 -7.67 4.76
N ALA A 321 -10.14 -8.81 4.10
CA ALA A 321 -11.07 -8.88 2.98
C ALA A 321 -12.50 -8.62 3.45
N GLY A 322 -13.28 -7.96 2.59
CA GLY A 322 -14.65 -7.55 2.87
C GLY A 322 -14.89 -6.08 2.55
N THR A 323 -16.06 -5.60 2.97
CA THR A 323 -16.48 -4.22 2.80
C THR A 323 -16.31 -3.46 4.09
N THR A 324 -15.37 -2.53 4.11
CA THR A 324 -15.30 -1.49 5.14
C THR A 324 -16.19 -0.35 4.70
N THR A 325 -17.44 -0.34 5.16
CA THR A 325 -18.32 0.82 5.03
C THR A 325 -17.76 1.96 5.89
N SER A 326 -17.67 3.15 5.30
CA SER A 326 -17.34 4.35 6.08
C SER A 326 -18.30 4.49 7.26
N THR A 327 -17.77 4.54 8.48
CA THR A 327 -18.55 4.76 9.71
C THR A 327 -18.85 6.25 9.96
N THR A 328 -18.92 7.05 8.88
CA THR A 328 -19.46 8.42 8.82
C THR A 328 -18.79 9.46 9.72
N VAL A 329 -18.04 10.37 9.11
CA VAL A 329 -18.33 11.79 9.35
C VAL A 329 -19.33 12.18 8.27
N ASN A 330 -20.63 12.15 8.60
CA ASN A 330 -21.64 12.70 7.70
C ASN A 330 -21.29 14.17 7.47
N SER A 331 -21.30 14.61 6.22
CA SER A 331 -21.24 16.03 5.93
C SER A 331 -22.48 16.69 6.54
N THR A 332 -22.27 17.48 7.59
CA THR A 332 -23.30 18.26 8.26
C THR A 332 -23.94 19.26 7.30
N GLU A 333 -23.17 19.75 6.33
CA GLU A 333 -23.64 20.60 5.23
C GLU A 333 -24.61 19.85 4.32
N ARG A 334 -24.27 18.62 3.89
CA ARG A 334 -25.15 17.80 3.05
C ARG A 334 -26.41 17.36 3.79
N ALA A 335 -26.31 17.06 5.08
CA ALA A 335 -27.49 16.78 5.92
C ALA A 335 -28.41 18.01 6.07
N SER A 336 -27.83 19.22 6.15
CA SER A 336 -28.61 20.47 6.13
C SER A 336 -29.30 20.70 4.78
N LEU A 337 -28.63 20.43 3.66
CA LEU A 337 -29.21 20.53 2.32
C LEU A 337 -30.32 19.50 2.08
N GLU A 338 -30.16 18.28 2.61
CA GLU A 338 -31.20 17.24 2.60
C GLU A 338 -32.47 17.69 3.32
N THR A 339 -32.31 18.34 4.49
CA THR A 339 -33.42 18.92 5.23
C THR A 339 -34.11 20.01 4.40
N GLN A 340 -33.34 20.95 3.83
CA GLN A 340 -33.87 22.00 2.97
C GLN A 340 -34.60 21.45 1.73
N PHE A 341 -34.11 20.36 1.13
CA PHE A 341 -34.77 19.69 0.02
C PHE A 341 -36.15 19.15 0.42
N ASN A 342 -36.25 18.46 1.57
CA ASN A 342 -37.53 17.97 2.08
C ASN A 342 -38.48 19.11 2.51
N ASP A 343 -37.94 20.22 3.02
CA ASP A 343 -38.73 21.42 3.33
C ASP A 343 -39.32 22.05 2.07
N ILE A 344 -38.53 22.18 1.00
CA ILE A 344 -39.00 22.70 -0.30
C ILE A 344 -40.04 21.75 -0.91
N ARG A 345 -39.87 20.43 -0.79
CA ARG A 345 -40.89 19.46 -1.19
C ARG A 345 -42.22 19.71 -0.48
N THR A 346 -42.18 19.95 0.83
CA THR A 346 -43.38 20.30 1.59
C THR A 346 -44.00 21.62 1.11
N GLN A 347 -43.18 22.62 0.74
CA GLN A 347 -43.67 23.88 0.16
C GLN A 347 -44.32 23.68 -1.22
N ILE A 348 -43.80 22.77 -2.04
CA ILE A 348 -44.42 22.40 -3.33
C ILE A 348 -45.81 21.80 -3.09
N ASP A 349 -45.94 20.86 -2.14
CA ASP A 349 -47.23 20.26 -1.78
C ASP A 349 -48.23 21.33 -1.30
N GLN A 350 -47.78 22.26 -0.45
CA GLN A 350 -48.60 23.36 0.05
C GLN A 350 -49.07 24.28 -1.08
N LEU A 351 -48.17 24.67 -1.98
CA LEU A 351 -48.50 25.52 -3.11
C LEU A 351 -49.50 24.85 -4.06
N ALA A 352 -49.31 23.56 -4.34
CA ALA A 352 -50.24 22.79 -5.16
C ALA A 352 -51.64 22.73 -4.52
N ARG A 353 -51.72 22.54 -3.20
CA ARG A 353 -53.00 22.53 -2.45
C ARG A 353 -53.69 23.90 -2.39
N ASP A 354 -52.92 24.98 -2.29
CA ASP A 354 -53.43 26.34 -2.18
C ASP A 354 -53.94 26.91 -3.52
N ALA A 355 -53.57 26.31 -4.65
CA ALA A 355 -53.93 26.72 -6.00
C ALA A 355 -55.42 26.45 -6.40
N SER A 356 -56.35 26.68 -5.48
CA SER A 356 -57.79 26.49 -5.71
C SER A 356 -58.47 27.75 -6.24
N PHE A 357 -59.45 27.57 -7.13
CA PHE A 357 -60.33 28.63 -7.61
C PHE A 357 -61.78 28.18 -7.54
N ASN A 358 -62.62 28.96 -6.85
CA ASN A 358 -64.04 28.65 -6.63
C ASN A 358 -64.30 27.20 -6.16
N GLY A 359 -63.42 26.66 -5.33
CA GLY A 359 -63.54 25.32 -4.76
C GLY A 359 -63.06 24.17 -5.67
N ASN A 360 -62.49 24.45 -6.84
CA ASN A 360 -61.83 23.45 -7.69
C ASN A 360 -60.32 23.69 -7.69
N ASN A 361 -59.53 22.63 -7.61
CA ASN A 361 -58.08 22.68 -7.72
C ASN A 361 -57.56 21.74 -8.82
N LEU A 362 -57.21 22.32 -9.97
CA LEU A 362 -56.71 21.59 -11.14
C LEU A 362 -55.33 20.95 -10.92
N LEU A 363 -54.62 21.28 -9.83
CA LEU A 363 -53.34 20.68 -9.44
C LEU A 363 -53.48 19.59 -8.37
N GLN A 364 -54.71 19.32 -7.93
CA GLN A 364 -55.07 18.24 -6.98
C GLN A 364 -56.09 17.28 -7.63
N SER A 365 -55.97 17.05 -8.94
CA SER A 365 -56.85 16.18 -9.74
C SER A 365 -58.32 16.58 -9.87
N ASP A 366 -58.73 17.78 -9.44
CA ASP A 366 -60.09 18.24 -9.72
C ASP A 366 -60.26 18.60 -11.20
N ASN A 367 -61.45 18.36 -11.75
CA ASN A 367 -61.77 18.68 -13.13
C ASN A 367 -62.66 19.93 -13.20
N LEU A 368 -62.38 20.81 -14.16
CA LEU A 368 -63.22 21.98 -14.44
C LEU A 368 -63.95 21.79 -15.77
N THR A 369 -65.28 21.73 -15.74
CA THR A 369 -66.09 21.70 -16.96
C THR A 369 -66.58 23.10 -17.31
N VAL A 370 -66.17 23.58 -18.48
CA VAL A 370 -66.63 24.85 -19.06
C VAL A 370 -67.73 24.54 -20.05
N ILE A 371 -68.92 25.11 -19.83
CA ILE A 371 -70.09 24.93 -20.69
C ILE A 371 -70.17 26.11 -21.66
N PHE A 372 -70.36 25.82 -22.95
CA PHE A 372 -70.39 26.83 -24.01
C PHE A 372 -71.80 27.19 -24.50
N ASN A 373 -72.83 26.45 -24.09
CA ASN A 373 -74.22 26.66 -24.50
C ASN A 373 -75.21 26.39 -23.35
N GLU A 374 -76.43 26.87 -23.52
CA GLU A 374 -77.45 26.93 -22.45
C GLU A 374 -77.97 25.55 -22.03
N ASP A 375 -77.91 24.56 -22.93
CA ASP A 375 -78.37 23.18 -22.68
C ASP A 375 -77.24 22.24 -22.21
N ALA A 376 -76.02 22.75 -22.04
CA ALA A 376 -74.83 22.01 -21.66
C ALA A 376 -74.40 20.86 -22.59
N THR A 377 -74.86 20.84 -23.84
CA THR A 377 -74.46 19.82 -24.83
C THR A 377 -73.10 20.09 -25.46
N SER A 378 -72.60 21.33 -25.40
CA SER A 378 -71.28 21.75 -25.88
C SER A 378 -70.44 22.22 -24.71
N SER A 379 -69.44 21.43 -24.31
CA SER A 379 -68.57 21.74 -23.17
C SER A 379 -67.11 21.35 -23.43
N LEU A 380 -66.21 21.91 -22.65
CA LEU A 380 -64.81 21.49 -22.51
C LEU A 380 -64.56 21.08 -21.07
N THR A 381 -64.17 19.83 -20.85
CA THR A 381 -63.68 19.38 -19.54
C THR A 381 -62.17 19.50 -19.51
N ILE A 382 -61.69 20.38 -18.64
CA ILE A 382 -60.28 20.54 -18.29
C ILE A 382 -60.00 19.53 -17.19
N ASN A 383 -59.22 18.51 -17.52
CA ASN A 383 -58.84 17.50 -16.53
C ASN A 383 -57.73 18.06 -15.64
N GLY A 384 -57.93 17.95 -14.33
CA GLY A 384 -56.88 18.21 -13.36
C GLY A 384 -55.81 17.14 -13.41
N VAL A 385 -54.65 17.50 -12.90
CA VAL A 385 -53.54 16.58 -12.63
C VAL A 385 -53.16 16.69 -11.16
N ASP A 386 -52.54 15.67 -10.61
CA ASP A 386 -51.93 15.76 -9.29
C ASP A 386 -50.48 16.19 -9.43
N PHE A 387 -50.19 17.43 -9.05
CA PHE A 387 -48.84 18.00 -9.09
C PHE A 387 -48.32 18.35 -7.69
N ASP A 388 -48.76 17.61 -6.67
CA ASP A 388 -47.99 17.48 -5.45
C ASP A 388 -46.69 16.68 -5.71
N THR A 389 -45.82 16.60 -4.71
CA THR A 389 -44.54 15.89 -4.84
C THR A 389 -44.71 14.40 -5.13
N GLY A 390 -45.82 13.78 -4.70
CA GLY A 390 -46.16 12.40 -5.03
C GLY A 390 -46.55 12.23 -6.50
N GLY A 391 -47.45 13.08 -7.00
CA GLY A 391 -47.89 13.09 -8.40
C GLY A 391 -46.77 13.49 -9.38
N LEU A 392 -45.81 14.31 -8.94
CA LEU A 392 -44.60 14.65 -9.71
C LEU A 392 -43.48 13.60 -9.60
N GLY A 393 -43.60 12.62 -8.70
CA GLY A 393 -42.57 11.59 -8.48
C GLY A 393 -41.29 12.11 -7.81
N ILE A 394 -41.37 13.23 -7.08
CA ILE A 394 -40.25 13.78 -6.31
C ILE A 394 -40.31 13.16 -4.91
N ASN A 395 -39.48 12.14 -4.66
CA ASN A 395 -39.59 11.33 -3.45
C ASN A 395 -38.93 11.97 -2.22
N ALA A 396 -39.42 11.61 -1.04
CA ALA A 396 -38.79 12.03 0.21
C ALA A 396 -37.48 11.28 0.40
N VAL A 397 -36.45 12.04 0.78
CA VAL A 397 -35.14 11.47 1.04
C VAL A 397 -35.02 11.17 2.53
N ALA A 398 -34.57 9.95 2.85
CA ALA A 398 -34.37 9.50 4.22
C ALA A 398 -33.18 10.23 4.87
N THR A 399 -33.13 10.21 6.21
CA THR A 399 -32.04 10.85 6.97
C THR A 399 -30.65 10.37 6.52
N ASN A 400 -29.77 11.31 6.16
CA ASN A 400 -28.43 11.07 5.62
C ASN A 400 -28.41 10.35 4.26
N ALA A 401 -29.48 10.44 3.48
CA ALA A 401 -29.48 9.93 2.11
C ALA A 401 -28.53 10.71 1.19
N PHE A 402 -28.29 12.01 1.41
CA PHE A 402 -27.44 12.85 0.53
C PHE A 402 -25.94 12.72 0.76
N GLN A 403 -25.49 11.71 1.52
CA GLN A 403 -24.07 11.48 1.78
C GLN A 403 -23.33 10.85 0.60
N THR A 404 -24.06 10.39 -0.43
CA THR A 404 -23.49 9.86 -1.68
C THR A 404 -24.00 10.64 -2.88
N ASP A 405 -23.14 10.82 -3.89
CA ASP A 405 -23.52 11.52 -5.12
C ASP A 405 -24.53 10.71 -5.95
N THR A 406 -24.55 9.38 -5.81
CA THR A 406 -25.55 8.51 -6.45
C THR A 406 -26.98 8.88 -6.03
N ASN A 407 -27.20 9.07 -4.73
CA ASN A 407 -28.53 9.43 -4.22
C ASN A 407 -28.93 10.85 -4.65
N ILE A 408 -27.97 11.78 -4.69
CA ILE A 408 -28.22 13.15 -5.18
C ILE A 408 -28.57 13.16 -6.66
N ASN A 409 -27.85 12.39 -7.48
CA ASN A 409 -28.14 12.26 -8.91
C ASN A 409 -29.54 11.65 -9.14
N THR A 410 -29.95 10.70 -8.31
CA THR A 410 -31.31 10.15 -8.35
C THR A 410 -32.36 11.23 -8.12
N SER A 411 -32.21 12.06 -7.07
CA SER A 411 -33.12 13.18 -6.83
C SER A 411 -33.08 14.24 -7.94
N LEU A 412 -31.93 14.43 -8.60
CA LEU A 412 -31.81 15.35 -9.73
C LEU A 412 -32.58 14.85 -10.96
N ASP A 413 -32.56 13.54 -11.22
CA ASP A 413 -33.33 12.91 -12.30
C ASP A 413 -34.84 12.99 -12.04
N GLU A 414 -35.27 12.80 -10.78
CA GLU A 414 -36.67 13.02 -10.37
C GLU A 414 -37.12 14.46 -10.65
N LEU A 415 -36.32 15.46 -10.25
CA LEU A 415 -36.62 16.88 -10.50
C LEU A 415 -36.68 17.23 -11.99
N SER A 416 -35.79 16.65 -12.81
CA SER A 416 -35.77 16.85 -14.26
C SER A 416 -37.03 16.31 -14.94
N THR A 417 -37.48 15.14 -14.49
CA THR A 417 -38.72 14.50 -14.96
C THR A 417 -39.94 15.33 -14.54
N ALA A 418 -40.01 15.74 -13.27
CA ALA A 418 -41.08 16.59 -12.76
C ALA A 418 -41.20 17.92 -13.53
N LEU A 419 -40.08 18.60 -13.78
CA LEU A 419 -40.06 19.85 -14.55
C LEU A 419 -40.58 19.66 -15.98
N SER A 420 -40.24 18.54 -16.62
CA SER A 420 -40.73 18.21 -17.96
C SER A 420 -42.24 17.97 -17.97
N SER A 421 -42.77 17.27 -16.97
CA SER A 421 -44.21 17.05 -16.78
C SER A 421 -44.97 18.37 -16.58
N ILE A 422 -44.47 19.26 -15.71
CA ILE A 422 -45.09 20.58 -15.46
C ILE A 422 -45.15 21.41 -16.75
N ARG A 423 -44.06 21.44 -17.53
CA ARG A 423 -44.03 22.18 -18.81
C ARG A 423 -45.02 21.63 -19.83
N SER A 424 -45.12 20.31 -19.94
CA SER A 424 -46.08 19.65 -20.83
C SER A 424 -47.52 19.99 -20.45
N GLN A 425 -47.84 19.94 -19.16
CA GLN A 425 -49.19 20.29 -18.67
C GLN A 425 -49.49 21.78 -18.83
N ALA A 426 -48.53 22.67 -18.55
CA ALA A 426 -48.70 24.11 -18.77
C ALA A 426 -49.03 24.43 -20.24
N SER A 427 -48.39 23.75 -21.20
CA SER A 427 -48.74 23.85 -22.62
C SER A 427 -50.15 23.37 -22.92
N THR A 428 -50.60 22.30 -22.25
CA THR A 428 -51.95 21.74 -22.42
C THR A 428 -53.01 22.71 -21.89
N PHE A 429 -52.82 23.23 -20.68
CA PHE A 429 -53.69 24.27 -20.11
C PHE A 429 -53.70 25.55 -20.97
N GLY A 430 -52.55 25.95 -21.53
CA GLY A 430 -52.47 27.07 -22.46
C GLY A 430 -53.32 26.88 -23.72
N SER A 431 -53.29 25.69 -24.33
CA SER A 431 -54.12 25.38 -25.50
C SER A 431 -55.62 25.34 -25.18
N GLN A 432 -55.98 24.81 -24.00
CA GLN A 432 -57.36 24.80 -23.51
C GLN A 432 -57.86 26.22 -23.23
N LEU A 433 -57.02 27.09 -22.64
CA LEU A 433 -57.34 28.51 -22.44
C LEU A 433 -57.63 29.20 -23.78
N SER A 434 -56.78 29.03 -24.79
CA SER A 434 -57.05 29.60 -26.12
C SER A 434 -58.36 29.12 -26.72
N THR A 435 -58.75 27.86 -26.48
CA THR A 435 -60.06 27.34 -26.93
C THR A 435 -61.21 28.05 -26.23
N VAL A 436 -61.11 28.27 -24.92
CA VAL A 436 -62.11 29.01 -24.13
C VAL A 436 -62.21 30.47 -24.59
N GLU A 437 -61.09 31.14 -24.85
CA GLU A 437 -61.05 32.51 -25.36
C GLU A 437 -61.73 32.63 -26.74
N ILE A 438 -61.40 31.73 -27.68
CA ILE A 438 -62.03 31.70 -29.01
C ILE A 438 -63.54 31.51 -28.90
N ARG A 439 -63.99 30.59 -28.04
CA ARG A 439 -65.42 30.35 -27.81
C ARG A 439 -66.10 31.54 -27.16
N GLN A 440 -65.45 32.18 -26.18
CA GLN A 440 -65.96 33.38 -25.54
C GLN A 440 -66.21 34.49 -26.56
N ASP A 441 -65.24 34.75 -27.45
CA ASP A 441 -65.36 35.79 -28.46
C ASP A 441 -66.39 35.45 -29.54
N PHE A 442 -66.46 34.19 -29.97
CA PHE A 442 -67.53 33.73 -30.86
C PHE A 442 -68.91 33.98 -30.25
N THR A 443 -69.12 33.61 -28.98
CA THR A 443 -70.42 33.78 -28.30
C THR A 443 -70.76 35.25 -28.12
N LYS A 444 -69.80 36.12 -27.76
CA LYS A 444 -70.04 37.58 -27.70
C LYS A 444 -70.48 38.13 -29.06
N ASN A 445 -69.79 37.73 -30.14
CA ASN A 445 -70.13 38.17 -31.49
C ASN A 445 -71.51 37.65 -31.93
N LEU A 446 -71.83 36.39 -31.62
CA LEU A 446 -73.14 35.81 -31.89
C LEU A 446 -74.25 36.57 -31.14
N ILE A 447 -74.06 36.87 -29.86
CA ILE A 447 -75.00 37.65 -29.06
C ILE A 447 -75.23 39.03 -29.69
N ASN A 448 -74.18 39.75 -30.07
CA ASN A 448 -74.31 41.07 -30.69
C ASN A 448 -75.10 41.04 -32.01
N VAL A 449 -74.87 40.01 -32.84
CA VAL A 449 -75.60 39.82 -34.10
C VAL A 449 -77.07 39.47 -33.83
N LEU A 450 -77.34 38.59 -32.87
CA LEU A 450 -78.71 38.22 -32.49
C LEU A 450 -79.47 39.38 -31.86
N GLU A 451 -78.83 40.20 -31.02
CA GLU A 451 -79.42 41.40 -30.43
C GLU A 451 -79.78 42.42 -31.52
N THR A 452 -78.87 42.68 -32.46
CA THR A 452 -79.12 43.57 -33.60
C THR A 452 -80.24 43.02 -34.50
N GLY A 453 -80.22 41.71 -34.79
CA GLY A 453 -81.23 41.05 -35.62
C GLY A 453 -82.62 41.05 -34.98
N ALA A 454 -82.71 40.73 -33.69
CA ALA A 454 -83.93 40.81 -32.91
C ALA A 454 -84.44 42.25 -32.84
N GLY A 455 -83.53 43.22 -32.69
CA GLY A 455 -83.84 44.64 -32.78
C GLY A 455 -84.50 44.98 -34.13
N ASN A 456 -83.89 44.61 -35.24
CA ASN A 456 -84.45 44.88 -36.57
C ASN A 456 -85.84 44.25 -36.82
N LEU A 457 -86.15 43.12 -36.17
CA LEU A 457 -87.45 42.45 -36.31
C LEU A 457 -88.54 43.02 -35.39
N THR A 458 -88.15 43.62 -34.27
CA THR A 458 -89.10 44.05 -33.21
C THR A 458 -89.22 45.55 -33.11
N LEU A 459 -88.18 46.31 -33.48
CA LEU A 459 -88.23 47.76 -33.50
C LEU A 459 -89.12 48.21 -34.66
N ALA A 460 -90.13 49.00 -34.33
CA ALA A 460 -90.92 49.70 -35.33
C ALA A 460 -90.06 50.80 -35.98
N ASP A 461 -90.18 50.96 -37.30
CA ASP A 461 -89.61 52.11 -37.99
C ASP A 461 -90.38 53.37 -37.59
N SER A 462 -89.76 54.18 -36.73
CA SER A 462 -90.35 55.43 -36.23
C SER A 462 -90.78 56.40 -37.34
N ASN A 463 -90.13 56.38 -38.50
CA ASN A 463 -90.53 57.23 -39.62
C ASN A 463 -91.81 56.71 -40.28
N LEU A 464 -91.93 55.40 -40.48
CA LEU A 464 -93.13 54.78 -41.04
C LEU A 464 -94.31 54.88 -40.07
N GLU A 465 -94.10 54.54 -38.80
CA GLU A 465 -95.14 54.63 -37.77
C GLU A 465 -95.56 56.09 -37.53
N GLY A 466 -94.61 57.03 -37.61
CA GLY A 466 -94.88 58.47 -37.58
C GLY A 466 -95.73 58.94 -38.76
N ALA A 467 -95.40 58.51 -39.98
CA ALA A 467 -96.19 58.82 -41.18
C ALA A 467 -97.59 58.19 -41.13
N ASN A 468 -97.71 56.95 -40.63
CA ASN A 468 -98.98 56.26 -40.46
C ASN A 468 -99.85 56.93 -39.38
N THR A 469 -99.23 57.36 -38.27
CA THR A 469 -99.89 58.14 -37.22
C THR A 469 -100.40 59.47 -37.76
N LEU A 470 -99.60 60.19 -38.56
CA LEU A 470 -100.01 61.44 -39.19
C LEU A 470 -101.16 61.20 -40.18
N ALA A 471 -101.06 60.19 -41.04
CA ALA A 471 -102.12 59.82 -41.97
C ALA A 471 -103.42 59.44 -41.25
N LEU A 472 -103.32 58.72 -40.12
CA LEU A 472 -104.46 58.36 -39.27
C LEU A 472 -105.09 59.60 -38.63
N GLN A 473 -104.29 60.51 -38.09
CA GLN A 473 -104.77 61.78 -37.55
C GLN A 473 -105.50 62.60 -38.64
N THR A 474 -104.95 62.68 -39.85
CA THR A 474 -105.61 63.34 -40.99
C THR A 474 -106.92 62.63 -41.36
N ARG A 475 -106.95 61.29 -41.40
CA ARG A 475 -108.19 60.52 -41.62
C ARG A 475 -109.23 60.78 -40.53
N GLN A 476 -108.83 60.84 -39.26
CA GLN A 476 -109.74 61.13 -38.15
C GLN A 476 -110.30 62.56 -38.24
N GLN A 477 -109.46 63.54 -38.59
CA GLN A 477 -109.91 64.92 -38.85
C GLN A 477 -110.88 65.00 -40.02
N LEU A 478 -110.58 64.36 -41.15
CA LEU A 478 -111.48 64.28 -42.31
C LEU A 478 -112.79 63.56 -41.98
N SER A 479 -112.75 62.49 -41.18
CA SER A 479 -113.96 61.78 -40.74
C SER A 479 -114.82 62.63 -39.80
N SER A 480 -114.21 63.40 -38.91
CA SER A 480 -114.90 64.35 -38.03
C SER A 480 -115.53 65.51 -38.83
N VAL A 481 -114.79 66.07 -39.80
CA VAL A 481 -115.32 67.10 -40.72
C VAL A 481 -116.45 66.53 -41.57
N ALA A 482 -116.32 65.32 -42.12
CA ALA A 482 -117.37 64.67 -42.88
C ALA A 482 -118.62 64.40 -42.03
N LEU A 483 -118.47 63.97 -40.76
CA LEU A 483 -119.59 63.79 -39.83
C LEU A 483 -120.25 65.12 -39.47
N SER A 484 -119.46 66.17 -39.22
CA SER A 484 -119.98 67.53 -38.98
C SER A 484 -120.73 68.07 -40.21
N LEU A 485 -120.20 67.84 -41.43
CA LEU A 485 -120.86 68.19 -42.69
C LEU A 485 -122.14 67.39 -42.91
N ALA A 486 -122.16 66.08 -42.62
CA ALA A 486 -123.37 65.26 -42.69
C ALA A 486 -124.43 65.75 -41.70
N SER A 487 -124.03 66.04 -40.46
CA SER A 487 -124.92 66.59 -39.42
C SER A 487 -125.47 67.96 -39.79
N GLN A 488 -124.65 68.82 -40.42
CA GLN A 488 -125.08 70.12 -40.95
C GLN A 488 -125.99 69.99 -42.18
N ALA A 489 -125.72 69.03 -43.07
CA ALA A 489 -126.57 68.73 -44.21
C ALA A 489 -127.96 68.26 -43.76
N ASP A 490 -128.04 67.33 -42.79
CA ASP A 490 -129.30 66.88 -42.19
C ASP A 490 -130.06 68.03 -41.51
N GLN A 491 -129.36 68.96 -40.85
CA GLN A 491 -129.97 70.17 -40.26
C GLN A 491 -130.42 71.21 -41.30
N GLN A 492 -129.71 71.35 -42.44
CA GLN A 492 -130.13 72.23 -43.53
C GLN A 492 -131.38 71.70 -44.23
N VAL A 493 -131.53 70.38 -44.38
CA VAL A 493 -132.79 69.78 -44.85
C VAL A 493 -133.94 70.11 -43.88
N LEU A 494 -133.71 70.06 -42.57
CA LEU A 494 -134.72 70.43 -41.56
C LEU A 494 -135.09 71.93 -41.53
N ARG A 495 -134.27 72.83 -42.09
CA ARG A 495 -134.60 74.27 -42.20
C ARG A 495 -135.38 74.61 -43.47
N LEU A 496 -135.44 73.69 -44.43
CA LEU A 496 -136.11 73.87 -45.72
C LEU A 496 -137.59 73.45 -45.69
N PHE A 497 -137.99 72.73 -44.65
CA PHE A 497 -139.38 72.41 -44.29
C PHE A 497 -139.76 73.18 -43.02
#